data_AF-A0A2E8EWU3-F1
#
_entry.id   AF-A0A2E8EWU3-F1
#
_cell.length_a   1.000
_cell.length_b   1.000
_cell.length_c   1.000
_cell.angle_alpha   90.00
_cell.angle_beta   90.00
_cell.angle_gamma   90.00
#
_symmetry.space_group_name_H-M   'P 1'
#
loop_
_entity.id
_entity.type
_entity.pdbx_description
1 polymer ?
#
loop_
_entity_poly.entity_id
_entity_poly.type
_entity_poly.pdbx_seq_one_letter_code
_entity_poly.pdbx_strand_id
1 'polypeptide(L)'
;MTLFNYAAREITAKIVYYGPGKCGKTTNLEFIHTKADPSKSSKLLSMATETDRTIFFDLLPMHVGSINGFKVKIQLLTVPGQVYYNSTRKVVLSGADGVVFVADSQKEKSDENIESLKNLEENLRINGLSCDTIPLVLQLNKQDMSDLIPNEELIKLVDRQDVKSFPAAAINGQGVMETYEAIVKEVLDKIKATTGKGVKPLATSAPPKKVDAGEKDKVKIVSEKKLPPIKGDLKKLDISASGHDTSAASSSIKVEDLNEIRNVVNSLVEENKKIKKFCFQLKKRLTAIEEKSN
;
A
#
# COMPACT_ATOMS: atom_id res chain seq x y z
N MET A 1 -3.46 13.64 -1.18
CA MET A 1 -3.05 14.83 -1.95
C MET A 1 -2.89 14.39 -3.38
N THR A 2 -3.86 14.78 -4.19
CA THR A 2 -4.00 14.35 -5.58
C THR A 2 -2.83 14.89 -6.39
N LEU A 3 -2.23 14.03 -7.22
CA LEU A 3 -1.08 14.41 -8.05
C LEU A 3 -1.57 14.97 -9.39
N PHE A 4 -1.23 16.22 -9.69
CA PHE A 4 -1.53 16.85 -10.97
C PHE A 4 -0.29 16.83 -11.88
N ASN A 5 -0.38 16.09 -12.98
CA ASN A 5 0.60 16.12 -14.05
C ASN A 5 0.10 17.03 -15.17
N TYR A 6 0.50 18.30 -15.14
CA TYR A 6 0.10 19.30 -16.14
C TYR A 6 0.64 19.02 -17.54
N ALA A 7 1.86 18.46 -17.64
CA ALA A 7 2.46 18.13 -18.93
C ALA A 7 1.69 17.02 -19.66
N ALA A 8 1.25 15.99 -18.91
CA ALA A 8 0.44 14.91 -19.46
C ALA A 8 -1.07 15.21 -19.45
N ARG A 9 -1.51 16.31 -18.80
CA ARG A 9 -2.90 16.60 -18.46
C ARG A 9 -3.56 15.40 -17.75
N GLU A 10 -2.93 14.92 -16.68
CA GLU A 10 -3.41 13.79 -15.88
C GLU A 10 -3.55 14.16 -14.39
N ILE A 11 -4.57 13.60 -13.75
CA ILE A 11 -4.82 13.68 -12.31
C ILE A 11 -4.75 12.26 -11.76
N THR A 12 -3.86 11.99 -10.81
CA THR A 12 -3.81 10.71 -10.12
C THR A 12 -4.38 10.86 -8.72
N ALA A 13 -5.47 10.13 -8.45
CA ALA A 13 -6.11 10.07 -7.15
C ALA A 13 -5.82 8.73 -6.46
N LYS A 14 -5.46 8.80 -5.18
CA LYS A 14 -5.05 7.64 -4.36
C LYS A 14 -6.19 7.18 -3.45
N ILE A 15 -6.64 5.95 -3.61
CA ILE A 15 -7.66 5.31 -2.78
C ILE A 15 -7.04 4.15 -2.00
N VAL A 16 -7.23 4.17 -0.68
CA VAL A 16 -6.68 3.15 0.22
C VAL A 16 -7.79 2.26 0.78
N TYR A 17 -7.69 0.95 0.56
CA TYR A 17 -8.51 -0.04 1.24
C TYR A 17 -7.89 -0.32 2.62
N TYR A 18 -8.68 -0.06 3.67
CA TYR A 18 -8.30 -0.18 5.07
C TYR A 18 -9.26 -1.12 5.81
N GLY A 19 -8.84 -1.64 6.97
CA GLY A 19 -9.64 -2.55 7.80
C GLY A 19 -8.81 -3.65 8.46
N PRO A 20 -9.43 -4.51 9.28
CA PRO A 20 -8.72 -5.53 10.06
C PRO A 20 -8.09 -6.65 9.23
N GLY A 21 -7.32 -7.51 9.89
CA GLY A 21 -6.70 -8.68 9.26
C GLY A 21 -7.72 -9.57 8.56
N LYS A 22 -7.43 -10.01 7.33
CA LYS A 22 -8.26 -10.99 6.59
C LYS A 22 -9.73 -10.56 6.36
N CYS A 23 -10.06 -9.28 6.44
CA CYS A 23 -11.41 -8.78 6.17
C CYS A 23 -11.79 -8.73 4.68
N GLY A 24 -10.87 -9.04 3.75
CA GLY A 24 -11.14 -9.12 2.31
C GLY A 24 -10.67 -7.94 1.45
N LYS A 25 -9.78 -7.07 1.95
CA LYS A 25 -9.19 -5.96 1.17
C LYS A 25 -8.50 -6.43 -0.12
N THR A 26 -7.63 -7.45 -0.02
CA THR A 26 -6.94 -8.01 -1.19
C THR A 26 -7.92 -8.57 -2.21
N THR A 27 -8.93 -9.32 -1.75
CA THR A 27 -9.99 -9.87 -2.61
C THR A 27 -10.75 -8.79 -3.37
N ASN A 28 -10.96 -7.62 -2.76
CA ASN A 28 -11.52 -6.46 -3.45
C ASN A 28 -10.63 -5.99 -4.59
N LEU A 29 -9.35 -5.74 -4.31
CA LEU A 29 -8.40 -5.26 -5.33
C LEU A 29 -8.25 -6.28 -6.48
N GLU A 30 -8.15 -7.57 -6.16
CA GLU A 30 -8.12 -8.65 -7.15
C GLU A 30 -9.38 -8.67 -8.00
N PHE A 31 -10.57 -8.60 -7.39
CA PHE A 31 -11.82 -8.60 -8.15
C PHE A 31 -11.93 -7.38 -9.06
N ILE A 32 -11.62 -6.17 -8.56
CA ILE A 32 -11.65 -4.95 -9.38
C ILE A 32 -10.64 -5.06 -10.53
N HIS A 33 -9.45 -5.62 -10.30
CA HIS A 33 -8.46 -5.86 -11.36
C HIS A 33 -8.99 -6.80 -12.44
N THR A 34 -9.68 -7.89 -12.07
CA THR A 34 -10.29 -8.80 -13.07
C THR A 34 -11.41 -8.17 -13.89
N LYS A 35 -12.09 -7.14 -13.36
CA LYS A 35 -13.13 -6.39 -14.06
C LYS A 35 -12.58 -5.23 -14.89
N ALA A 36 -11.35 -4.81 -14.63
CA ALA A 36 -10.69 -3.76 -15.41
C ALA A 36 -10.28 -4.29 -16.79
N ASP A 37 -10.26 -3.38 -17.78
CA ASP A 37 -9.81 -3.68 -19.14
C ASP A 37 -8.32 -4.11 -19.11
N PRO A 38 -7.98 -5.35 -19.50
CA PRO A 38 -6.61 -5.86 -19.44
C PRO A 38 -5.62 -5.06 -20.28
N SER A 39 -6.10 -4.40 -21.35
CA SER A 39 -5.27 -3.55 -22.21
C SER A 39 -4.87 -2.23 -21.56
N LYS A 40 -5.54 -1.86 -20.47
CA LYS A 40 -5.34 -0.60 -19.75
C LYS A 40 -4.86 -0.84 -18.32
N SER A 41 -5.26 -1.92 -17.65
CA SER A 41 -4.82 -2.23 -16.28
C SER A 41 -3.32 -2.45 -16.18
N SER A 42 -2.67 -1.88 -15.17
CA SER A 42 -1.30 -2.25 -14.82
C SER A 42 -1.26 -3.70 -14.29
N LYS A 43 -0.07 -4.30 -14.24
CA LYS A 43 0.09 -5.56 -13.50
C LYS A 43 -0.12 -5.25 -12.02
N LEU A 44 -1.04 -6.00 -11.38
CA LEU A 44 -1.21 -5.98 -9.94
C LEU A 44 0.13 -6.34 -9.28
N LEU A 45 0.73 -5.36 -8.61
CA LEU A 45 2.05 -5.49 -8.01
C LEU A 45 1.87 -5.90 -6.55
N SER A 46 2.32 -7.11 -6.25
CA SER A 46 2.39 -7.64 -4.89
C SER A 46 3.80 -7.41 -4.36
N MET A 47 3.96 -6.45 -3.44
CA MET A 47 5.23 -6.25 -2.72
C MET A 47 5.11 -6.89 -1.34
N ALA A 48 5.73 -8.06 -1.17
CA ALA A 48 5.95 -8.67 0.14
C ALA A 48 7.43 -8.48 0.51
N THR A 49 7.71 -7.94 1.69
CA THR A 49 9.07 -8.00 2.26
C THR A 49 9.14 -9.24 3.16
N GLU A 50 10.34 -9.70 3.53
CA GLU A 50 10.51 -10.88 4.40
C GLU A 50 9.77 -10.75 5.73
N THR A 51 9.57 -9.51 6.19
CA THR A 51 8.91 -9.17 7.44
C THR A 51 7.51 -8.59 7.24
N ASP A 52 7.21 -7.86 6.17
CA ASP A 52 5.89 -7.26 5.93
C ASP A 52 5.05 -8.08 4.94
N ARG A 53 3.83 -8.44 5.38
CA ARG A 53 2.82 -8.99 4.47
C ARG A 53 2.46 -8.01 3.36
N THR A 54 2.09 -8.61 2.23
CA THR A 54 1.85 -7.98 0.94
C THR A 54 1.16 -6.62 0.97
N ILE A 55 1.85 -5.62 0.43
CA ILE A 55 1.25 -4.39 -0.09
C ILE A 55 0.83 -4.71 -1.52
N PHE A 56 -0.49 -4.78 -1.75
CA PHE A 56 -1.00 -4.81 -3.12
C PHE A 56 -1.12 -3.38 -3.62
N PHE A 57 -0.44 -3.12 -4.73
CA PHE A 57 -0.50 -1.89 -5.48
C PHE A 57 -1.13 -2.21 -6.83
N ASP A 58 -2.18 -1.48 -7.18
CA ASP A 58 -2.68 -1.50 -8.53
C ASP A 58 -2.94 -0.08 -9.02
N LEU A 59 -2.35 0.26 -10.16
CA LEU A 59 -2.75 1.42 -10.91
C LEU A 59 -3.84 0.97 -11.88
N LEU A 60 -5.09 1.26 -11.53
CA LEU A 60 -6.22 1.03 -12.40
C LEU A 60 -6.53 2.31 -13.17
N PRO A 61 -6.13 2.44 -14.45
CA PRO A 61 -6.69 3.44 -15.34
C PRO A 61 -8.08 2.98 -15.79
N MET A 62 -8.99 2.91 -14.84
CA MET A 62 -10.41 2.93 -15.15
C MET A 62 -10.69 4.35 -15.65
N HIS A 63 -11.15 4.49 -16.90
CA HIS A 63 -11.49 5.80 -17.45
C HIS A 63 -12.71 6.33 -16.72
N VAL A 64 -12.50 7.02 -15.60
CA VAL A 64 -13.58 7.68 -14.86
C VAL A 64 -14.00 9.02 -15.49
N GLY A 65 -13.61 9.24 -16.75
CA GLY A 65 -13.80 10.47 -17.49
C GLY A 65 -12.64 11.45 -17.34
N SER A 66 -12.94 12.72 -17.61
CA SER A 66 -11.99 13.83 -17.53
C SER A 66 -12.54 14.98 -16.69
N ILE A 67 -11.69 15.58 -15.86
CA ILE A 67 -12.04 16.78 -15.08
C ILE A 67 -11.28 17.96 -15.69
N ASN A 68 -11.99 18.98 -16.18
CA ASN A 68 -11.39 20.18 -16.80
C ASN A 68 -10.35 19.86 -17.90
N GLY A 69 -10.58 18.80 -18.68
CA GLY A 69 -9.66 18.34 -19.72
C GLY A 69 -8.44 17.55 -19.23
N PHE A 70 -8.38 17.20 -17.93
CA PHE A 70 -7.41 16.26 -17.39
C PHE A 70 -7.99 14.85 -17.35
N LYS A 71 -7.20 13.86 -17.77
CA LYS A 71 -7.54 12.44 -17.60
C LYS A 71 -7.33 12.04 -16.15
N VAL A 72 -8.28 11.33 -15.57
CA VAL A 72 -8.16 10.85 -14.18
C VAL A 72 -7.64 9.42 -14.16
N LYS A 73 -6.68 9.15 -13.28
CA LYS A 73 -6.14 7.81 -12.95
C LYS A 73 -6.42 7.51 -11.49
N ILE A 74 -6.91 6.31 -11.20
CA ILE A 74 -7.16 5.86 -9.84
C ILE A 74 -6.05 4.88 -9.44
N GLN A 75 -5.42 5.15 -8.31
CA GLN A 75 -4.43 4.27 -7.71
C GLN A 75 -5.06 3.59 -6.51
N LEU A 76 -5.18 2.26 -6.57
CA LEU A 76 -5.67 1.44 -5.46
C LEU A 76 -4.50 0.86 -4.67
N LEU A 77 -4.54 1.05 -3.35
CA LEU A 77 -3.59 0.42 -2.44
C LEU A 77 -4.36 -0.26 -1.31
N THR A 78 -3.80 -1.36 -0.81
CA THR A 78 -4.24 -1.95 0.47
C THR A 78 -3.12 -1.90 1.48
N VAL A 79 -3.51 -1.84 2.76
CA VAL A 79 -2.59 -2.01 3.88
C VAL A 79 -2.57 -3.45 4.39
N PRO A 80 -1.46 -3.93 4.96
CA PRO A 80 -1.44 -5.18 5.70
C PRO A 80 -2.35 -5.08 6.93
N GLY A 81 -3.23 -6.06 7.12
CA GLY A 81 -4.28 -6.01 8.15
C GLY A 81 -3.84 -6.38 9.57
N GLN A 82 -2.59 -6.82 9.80
CA GLN A 82 -2.11 -7.20 11.15
C GLN A 82 -1.55 -6.01 11.93
N VAL A 83 -1.79 -5.98 13.25
CA VAL A 83 -1.48 -4.85 14.14
C VAL A 83 0.03 -4.50 14.14
N TYR A 84 0.91 -5.48 13.98
CA TYR A 84 2.37 -5.30 13.96
C TYR A 84 2.89 -4.34 12.88
N TYR A 85 2.13 -4.09 11.80
CA TYR A 85 2.59 -3.34 10.62
C TYR A 85 2.17 -1.87 10.58
N ASN A 86 2.01 -1.23 11.74
CA ASN A 86 1.47 0.14 11.80
C ASN A 86 2.31 1.17 11.02
N SER A 87 3.65 1.04 11.01
CA SER A 87 4.54 1.90 10.23
C SER A 87 4.22 1.89 8.74
N THR A 88 3.93 0.71 8.18
CA THR A 88 3.56 0.53 6.78
C THR A 88 2.20 1.16 6.48
N ARG A 89 1.22 1.01 7.38
CA ARG A 89 -0.10 1.65 7.24
C ARG A 89 0.00 3.17 7.17
N LYS A 90 0.82 3.75 8.04
CA LYS A 90 1.10 5.19 8.04
C LYS A 90 1.66 5.65 6.69
N VAL A 91 2.64 4.95 6.13
CA VAL A 91 3.25 5.29 4.83
C VAL A 91 2.24 5.15 3.69
N VAL A 92 1.44 4.09 3.69
CA VAL A 92 0.41 3.87 2.66
C VAL A 92 -0.70 4.92 2.72
N LEU A 93 -1.10 5.41 3.89
CA LEU A 93 -2.10 6.47 4.02
C LEU A 93 -1.57 7.87 3.65
N SER A 94 -0.25 8.06 3.59
CA SER A 94 0.32 9.34 3.17
C SER A 94 -0.17 9.73 1.79
N GLY A 95 -0.75 10.92 1.69
CA GLY A 95 -1.29 11.44 0.44
C GLY A 95 -2.55 10.74 -0.05
N ALA A 96 -3.26 9.96 0.76
CA ALA A 96 -4.57 9.40 0.38
C ALA A 96 -5.57 10.51 0.01
N ASP A 97 -6.39 10.26 -1.01
CA ASP A 97 -7.48 11.13 -1.45
C ASP A 97 -8.85 10.57 -1.07
N GLY A 98 -8.95 9.25 -0.86
CA GLY A 98 -10.12 8.57 -0.32
C GLY A 98 -9.75 7.25 0.36
N VAL A 99 -10.64 6.75 1.22
CA VAL A 99 -10.47 5.50 1.96
C VAL A 99 -11.73 4.64 1.82
N VAL A 100 -11.53 3.35 1.58
CA VAL A 100 -12.58 2.34 1.77
C VAL A 100 -12.27 1.60 3.05
N PHE A 101 -13.14 1.69 4.05
CA PHE A 101 -13.03 0.86 5.24
C PHE A 101 -13.80 -0.45 5.02
N VAL A 102 -13.08 -1.56 4.95
CA VAL A 102 -13.65 -2.90 4.80
C VAL A 102 -13.81 -3.52 6.19
N ALA A 103 -15.04 -3.51 6.70
CA ALA A 103 -15.42 -4.18 7.92
C ALA A 103 -15.67 -5.67 7.66
N ASP A 104 -15.26 -6.53 8.58
CA ASP A 104 -15.61 -7.94 8.59
C ASP A 104 -16.93 -8.12 9.35
N SER A 105 -17.96 -8.66 8.69
CA SER A 105 -19.30 -8.71 9.27
C SER A 105 -19.51 -9.83 10.29
N GLN A 106 -18.55 -10.72 10.50
CA GLN A 106 -18.67 -11.81 11.49
C GLN A 106 -18.62 -11.25 12.93
N LYS A 107 -19.49 -11.73 13.84
CA LYS A 107 -19.56 -11.25 15.24
C LYS A 107 -18.24 -11.25 15.98
N GLU A 108 -17.46 -12.30 15.81
CA GLU A 108 -16.13 -12.48 16.41
C GLU A 108 -15.11 -11.39 15.98
N LYS A 109 -15.41 -10.63 14.92
CA LYS A 109 -14.54 -9.58 14.38
C LYS A 109 -14.94 -8.17 14.79
N SER A 110 -15.92 -8.01 15.66
CA SER A 110 -16.39 -6.72 16.17
C SER A 110 -15.25 -5.89 16.77
N ASP A 111 -14.49 -6.47 17.69
CA ASP A 111 -13.38 -5.77 18.36
C ASP A 111 -12.27 -5.40 17.38
N GLU A 112 -11.93 -6.30 16.45
CA GLU A 112 -10.92 -6.04 15.42
C GLU A 112 -11.34 -4.92 14.46
N ASN A 113 -12.64 -4.79 14.14
CA ASN A 113 -13.16 -3.67 13.36
C ASN A 113 -12.96 -2.35 14.12
N ILE A 114 -13.33 -2.29 15.40
CA ILE A 114 -13.19 -1.10 16.25
C ILE A 114 -11.71 -0.68 16.37
N GLU A 115 -10.83 -1.63 16.67
CA GLU A 115 -9.39 -1.39 16.78
C GLU A 115 -8.81 -0.89 15.45
N SER A 116 -9.20 -1.50 14.34
CA SER A 116 -8.71 -1.09 13.02
C SER A 116 -9.22 0.30 12.63
N LEU A 117 -10.41 0.71 13.07
CA LEU A 117 -10.97 2.03 12.78
C LEU A 117 -10.26 3.12 13.59
N LYS A 118 -10.06 2.90 14.90
CA LYS A 118 -9.24 3.79 15.75
C LYS A 118 -7.83 3.95 15.19
N ASN A 119 -7.27 2.85 14.68
CA ASN A 119 -5.95 2.88 14.04
C ASN A 119 -5.94 3.65 12.71
N LEU A 120 -7.02 3.58 11.91
CA LEU A 120 -7.19 4.41 10.71
C LEU A 120 -7.20 5.89 11.08
N GLU A 121 -8.01 6.28 12.05
CA GLU A 121 -8.14 7.66 12.52
C GLU A 121 -6.79 8.23 12.97
N GLU A 122 -6.06 7.49 13.80
CA GLU A 122 -4.75 7.91 14.28
C GLU A 122 -3.74 8.06 13.14
N ASN A 123 -3.71 7.10 12.20
CA ASN A 123 -2.78 7.16 11.07
C ASN A 123 -3.14 8.27 10.06
N LEU A 124 -4.42 8.59 9.88
CA LEU A 124 -4.84 9.75 9.09
C LEU A 124 -4.37 11.04 9.77
N ARG A 125 -4.62 11.19 11.07
CA ARG A 125 -4.22 12.36 11.88
C ARG A 125 -2.71 12.60 11.80
N ILE A 126 -1.91 11.55 11.96
CA ILE A 126 -0.45 11.62 11.84
C ILE A 126 0.01 12.09 10.45
N ASN A 127 -0.75 11.78 9.40
CA ASN A 127 -0.47 12.23 8.03
C ASN A 127 -1.07 13.62 7.71
N GLY A 128 -1.59 14.34 8.72
CA GLY A 128 -2.25 15.63 8.52
C GLY A 128 -3.58 15.54 7.78
N LEU A 129 -4.20 14.36 7.75
CA LEU A 129 -5.52 14.09 7.19
C LEU A 129 -6.53 13.96 8.33
N SER A 130 -7.80 14.24 8.07
CA SER A 130 -8.89 14.04 9.04
C SER A 130 -9.82 12.95 8.53
N CYS A 131 -10.22 12.05 9.43
CA CYS A 131 -11.24 11.05 9.14
C CYS A 131 -12.53 11.73 8.69
N ASP A 132 -12.97 12.78 9.38
CA ASP A 132 -14.22 13.52 9.12
C ASP A 132 -14.31 14.18 7.74
N THR A 133 -13.17 14.49 7.12
CA THR A 133 -13.13 15.27 5.87
C THR A 133 -12.63 14.47 4.67
N ILE A 134 -12.00 13.31 4.89
CA ILE A 134 -11.59 12.44 3.79
C ILE A 134 -12.82 11.70 3.25
N PRO A 135 -12.99 11.61 1.91
CA PRO A 135 -13.92 10.69 1.29
C PRO A 135 -13.74 9.29 1.88
N LEU A 136 -14.79 8.79 2.51
CA LEU A 136 -14.80 7.52 3.21
C LEU A 136 -16.05 6.74 2.80
N VAL A 137 -15.86 5.49 2.40
CA VAL A 137 -16.94 4.53 2.15
C VAL A 137 -16.72 3.32 3.05
N LEU A 138 -17.81 2.85 3.66
CA LEU A 138 -17.84 1.65 4.48
C LEU A 138 -18.30 0.46 3.62
N GLN A 139 -17.57 -0.65 3.68
CA GLN A 139 -17.98 -1.91 3.09
C GLN A 139 -18.18 -2.94 4.19
N LEU A 140 -19.39 -3.50 4.28
CA LEU A 140 -19.76 -4.55 5.22
C LEU A 140 -19.51 -5.90 4.55
N ASN A 141 -18.29 -6.40 4.62
CA ASN A 141 -17.86 -7.56 3.84
C ASN A 141 -18.15 -8.89 4.56
N LYS A 142 -18.17 -9.98 3.81
CA LYS A 142 -18.47 -11.36 4.25
C LYS A 142 -19.93 -11.61 4.61
N GLN A 143 -20.84 -10.97 3.88
CA GLN A 143 -22.28 -11.17 4.03
C GLN A 143 -22.75 -12.59 3.60
N ASP A 144 -21.85 -13.37 2.99
CA ASP A 144 -22.03 -14.79 2.68
C ASP A 144 -21.82 -15.73 3.88
N MET A 145 -21.30 -15.24 5.00
CA MET A 145 -21.03 -16.03 6.21
C MET A 145 -22.24 -16.10 7.14
N SER A 146 -22.23 -17.07 8.06
CA SER A 146 -23.19 -17.15 9.16
C SER A 146 -22.76 -16.31 10.36
N ASP A 147 -23.69 -16.04 11.28
CA ASP A 147 -23.47 -15.34 12.54
C ASP A 147 -22.86 -13.94 12.39
N LEU A 148 -23.59 -13.09 11.67
CA LEU A 148 -23.17 -11.73 11.33
C LEU A 148 -23.60 -10.72 12.40
N ILE A 149 -22.80 -9.67 12.54
CA ILE A 149 -23.15 -8.42 13.22
C ILE A 149 -24.25 -7.75 12.39
N PRO A 150 -25.33 -7.25 13.00
CA PRO A 150 -26.32 -6.45 12.28
C PRO A 150 -25.66 -5.29 11.53
N ASN A 151 -26.06 -5.05 10.29
CA ASN A 151 -25.44 -4.04 9.44
C ASN A 151 -25.51 -2.64 10.07
N GLU A 152 -26.59 -2.36 10.80
CA GLU A 152 -26.79 -1.11 11.53
C GLU A 152 -25.75 -0.88 12.62
N GLU A 153 -25.28 -1.94 13.29
CA GLU A 153 -24.23 -1.85 14.31
C GLU A 153 -22.87 -1.57 13.68
N LEU A 154 -22.56 -2.20 12.55
CA LEU A 154 -21.33 -1.92 11.80
C LEU A 154 -21.31 -0.49 11.24
N ILE A 155 -22.44 0.01 10.75
CA ILE A 155 -22.57 1.37 10.25
C ILE A 155 -22.30 2.39 11.37
N LYS A 156 -22.80 2.12 12.58
CA LYS A 156 -22.58 2.97 13.76
C LYS A 156 -21.10 3.06 14.17
N LEU A 157 -20.24 2.14 13.75
CA LEU A 157 -18.80 2.21 14.07
C LEU A 157 -18.14 3.48 13.53
N VAL A 158 -18.54 3.94 12.34
CA VAL A 158 -17.90 5.08 11.65
C VAL A 158 -18.44 6.43 12.15
N ASP A 159 -19.52 6.43 12.94
CA ASP A 159 -20.18 7.60 13.57
C ASP A 159 -20.28 8.84 12.66
N ARG A 160 -20.59 8.61 11.37
CA ARG A 160 -20.70 9.64 10.34
C ARG A 160 -21.88 9.37 9.42
N GLN A 161 -22.79 10.34 9.34
CA GLN A 161 -24.00 10.23 8.53
C GLN A 161 -23.75 10.34 7.02
N ASP A 162 -22.64 10.97 6.61
CA ASP A 162 -22.29 11.15 5.20
C ASP A 162 -21.61 9.92 4.58
N VAL A 163 -21.20 8.95 5.40
CA VAL A 163 -20.50 7.75 4.94
C VAL A 163 -21.49 6.75 4.34
N LYS A 164 -21.33 6.50 3.04
CA LYS A 164 -22.07 5.45 2.34
C LYS A 164 -21.59 4.07 2.78
N SER A 165 -22.52 3.15 2.98
CA SER A 165 -22.25 1.77 3.37
C SER A 165 -22.82 0.77 2.37
N PHE A 166 -22.04 -0.26 2.02
CA PHE A 166 -22.48 -1.31 1.09
C PHE A 166 -22.26 -2.71 1.69
N PRO A 167 -23.28 -3.59 1.72
CA PRO A 167 -23.07 -5.01 2.01
C PRO A 167 -22.30 -5.66 0.87
N ALA A 168 -21.34 -6.53 1.20
CA ALA A 168 -20.48 -7.17 0.23
C ALA A 168 -20.16 -8.63 0.60
N ALA A 169 -19.98 -9.44 -0.44
CA ALA A 169 -19.35 -10.75 -0.38
C ALA A 169 -18.22 -10.75 -1.43
N ALA A 170 -17.06 -10.22 -1.07
CA ALA A 170 -15.97 -9.94 -2.00
C ALA A 170 -15.49 -11.18 -2.77
N ILE A 171 -15.57 -12.36 -2.15
CA ILE A 171 -15.22 -13.64 -2.80
C ILE A 171 -16.13 -13.95 -4.01
N ASN A 172 -17.36 -13.46 -3.97
CA ASN A 172 -18.36 -13.60 -5.03
C ASN A 172 -18.47 -12.34 -5.91
N GLY A 173 -17.69 -11.29 -5.62
CA GLY A 173 -17.74 -10.01 -6.30
C GLY A 173 -18.92 -9.11 -5.95
N GLN A 174 -19.84 -9.56 -5.09
CA GLN A 174 -21.02 -8.80 -4.71
C GLN A 174 -20.63 -7.58 -3.87
N GLY A 175 -21.14 -6.40 -4.22
CA GLY A 175 -20.89 -5.15 -3.50
C GLY A 175 -19.52 -4.51 -3.75
N VAL A 176 -18.61 -5.19 -4.47
CA VAL A 176 -17.23 -4.71 -4.68
C VAL A 176 -17.20 -3.53 -5.65
N MET A 177 -17.91 -3.63 -6.78
CA MET A 177 -17.93 -2.56 -7.78
C MET A 177 -18.75 -1.36 -7.29
N GLU A 178 -19.84 -1.61 -6.58
CA GLU A 178 -20.68 -0.58 -5.97
C GLU A 178 -19.89 0.24 -4.95
N THR A 179 -19.12 -0.45 -4.08
CA THR A 179 -18.21 0.20 -3.14
C THR A 179 -17.14 1.01 -3.85
N TYR A 180 -16.50 0.43 -4.88
CA TYR A 180 -15.45 1.10 -5.65
C TYR A 180 -15.97 2.35 -6.38
N GLU A 181 -17.09 2.25 -7.09
CA GLU A 181 -17.69 3.35 -7.83
C GLU A 181 -18.13 4.47 -6.88
N ALA A 182 -18.66 4.13 -5.70
CA ALA A 182 -19.04 5.10 -4.69
C ALA A 182 -17.84 5.90 -4.19
N ILE A 183 -16.74 5.25 -3.80
CA ILE A 183 -15.56 5.97 -3.30
C ILE A 183 -14.90 6.80 -4.41
N VAL A 184 -14.85 6.29 -5.63
CA VAL A 184 -14.33 7.03 -6.78
C VAL A 184 -15.16 8.29 -7.00
N LYS A 185 -16.50 8.20 -6.97
CA LYS A 185 -17.38 9.36 -7.10
C LYS A 185 -17.11 10.42 -6.03
N GLU A 186 -17.05 10.03 -4.75
CA GLU A 186 -16.77 10.95 -3.64
C GLU A 186 -15.41 11.66 -3.79
N VAL A 187 -14.37 10.92 -4.20
CA VAL A 187 -13.04 11.48 -4.45
C VAL A 187 -13.07 12.48 -5.60
N LEU A 188 -13.77 12.16 -6.70
CA LEU A 188 -13.87 13.08 -7.83
C LEU A 188 -14.66 14.33 -7.51
N ASP A 189 -15.75 14.22 -6.76
CA ASP A 189 -16.57 15.35 -6.37
C ASP A 189 -15.79 16.28 -5.43
N LYS A 190 -14.98 15.72 -4.52
CA LYS A 190 -14.02 16.51 -3.71
C LYS A 190 -12.95 17.20 -4.57
N ILE A 191 -12.38 16.50 -5.56
CA ILE A 191 -11.38 17.09 -6.48
C ILE A 191 -12.00 18.23 -7.30
N LYS A 192 -13.21 18.07 -7.83
CA LYS A 192 -13.95 19.12 -8.56
C LYS A 192 -14.22 20.33 -7.67
N ALA A 193 -14.68 20.11 -6.44
CA ALA A 193 -14.95 21.19 -5.50
C ALA A 193 -13.68 21.98 -5.13
N THR A 194 -12.54 21.30 -5.05
CA THR A 194 -11.25 21.92 -4.76
C THR A 194 -10.71 22.66 -5.99
N THR A 195 -10.73 22.04 -7.17
CA THR A 195 -10.23 22.63 -8.43
C THR A 195 -11.08 23.78 -8.98
N GLY A 196 -12.39 23.79 -8.70
CA GLY A 196 -13.28 24.92 -9.04
C GLY A 196 -13.07 26.17 -8.17
N LYS A 197 -12.39 26.04 -7.03
CA LYS A 197 -12.02 27.13 -6.13
C LYS A 197 -10.51 27.42 -6.24
N GLY A 198 -10.06 27.87 -7.41
CA GLY A 198 -8.73 28.47 -7.62
C GLY A 198 -7.59 27.88 -6.78
N VAL A 199 -7.19 26.64 -7.05
CA VAL A 199 -6.04 26.03 -6.37
C VAL A 199 -4.76 26.70 -6.85
N LYS A 200 -4.06 27.40 -5.94
CA LYS A 200 -2.69 27.86 -6.19
C LYS A 200 -1.81 26.65 -6.51
N PRO A 201 -1.06 26.64 -7.63
CA PRO A 201 -0.16 25.55 -7.96
C PRO A 201 0.84 25.34 -6.83
N LEU A 202 0.97 24.10 -6.34
CA LEU A 202 2.14 23.73 -5.56
C LEU A 202 3.34 23.82 -6.51
N ALA A 203 4.32 24.63 -6.14
CA ALA A 203 5.52 24.87 -6.95
C ALA A 203 6.13 23.53 -7.41
N THR A 204 6.14 23.34 -8.72
CA THR A 204 6.91 22.30 -9.38
C THR A 204 8.36 22.45 -8.97
N SER A 205 8.95 21.44 -8.32
CA SER A 205 10.40 21.29 -8.33
C SER A 205 10.84 21.21 -9.79
N ALA A 206 11.74 22.11 -10.16
CA ALA A 206 12.13 22.36 -11.55
C ALA A 206 12.61 21.10 -12.27
N PRO A 207 12.39 20.98 -13.60
CA PRO A 207 13.03 19.95 -14.40
C PRO A 207 14.55 20.15 -14.37
N PRO A 208 15.38 19.09 -14.33
CA PRO A 208 16.82 19.24 -14.44
C PRO A 208 17.15 19.86 -15.80
N LYS A 209 17.88 20.98 -15.76
CA LYS A 209 18.37 21.69 -16.95
C LYS A 209 19.21 20.74 -17.81
N LYS A 210 19.01 20.82 -19.12
CA LYS A 210 19.91 20.29 -20.14
C LYS A 210 21.32 20.84 -19.88
N VAL A 211 22.31 19.96 -19.78
CA VAL A 211 23.72 20.29 -19.97
C VAL A 211 24.17 19.69 -21.29
N ASP A 212 24.67 20.57 -22.14
CA ASP A 212 25.20 20.28 -23.46
C ASP A 212 26.39 19.32 -23.42
N ALA A 213 26.57 18.63 -24.53
CA ALA A 213 27.61 17.65 -24.77
C ALA A 213 28.99 18.29 -25.00
N GLY A 214 30.01 17.66 -24.42
CA GLY A 214 31.45 17.86 -24.65
C GLY A 214 32.18 17.67 -23.31
N GLU A 215 33.09 16.72 -23.08
CA GLU A 215 33.87 15.86 -23.95
C GLU A 215 34.38 14.67 -23.12
N LYS A 216 34.23 13.46 -23.69
CA LYS A 216 34.98 12.20 -23.53
C LYS A 216 35.59 11.83 -22.15
N ASP A 217 35.09 10.74 -21.59
CA ASP A 217 35.98 9.64 -21.19
C ASP A 217 35.32 8.26 -21.38
N LYS A 218 36.07 7.33 -21.96
CA LYS A 218 35.64 5.99 -22.37
C LYS A 218 35.47 5.08 -21.16
N VAL A 219 34.31 4.43 -21.00
CA VAL A 219 34.22 3.18 -20.24
C VAL A 219 33.39 2.15 -21.00
N LYS A 220 34.05 1.00 -21.25
CA LYS A 220 33.57 -0.20 -21.94
C LYS A 220 32.31 -0.79 -21.30
N ILE A 221 31.37 -1.21 -22.14
CA ILE A 221 30.38 -2.24 -21.83
C ILE A 221 31.16 -3.53 -21.52
N VAL A 222 31.05 -4.05 -20.30
CA VAL A 222 31.51 -5.39 -19.94
C VAL A 222 30.28 -6.26 -19.70
N SER A 223 30.21 -7.29 -20.53
CA SER A 223 29.29 -8.43 -20.49
C SER A 223 29.20 -9.09 -19.12
N GLU A 224 28.03 -9.67 -18.86
CA GLU A 224 27.69 -10.59 -17.77
C GLU A 224 28.88 -11.41 -17.25
N LYS A 225 29.23 -11.22 -15.98
CA LYS A 225 30.03 -12.16 -15.22
C LYS A 225 29.11 -12.94 -14.29
N LYS A 226 28.93 -14.22 -14.64
CA LYS A 226 28.46 -15.33 -13.80
C LYS A 226 28.88 -15.16 -12.34
N LEU A 227 27.90 -15.17 -11.42
CA LEU A 227 28.15 -15.57 -10.04
C LEU A 227 28.58 -17.06 -10.00
N PRO A 228 29.48 -17.46 -9.09
CA PRO A 228 29.93 -18.85 -8.98
C PRO A 228 28.82 -19.77 -8.46
N PRO A 229 28.82 -21.06 -8.83
CA PRO A 229 27.85 -22.03 -8.33
C PRO A 229 28.18 -22.41 -6.89
N ILE A 230 27.17 -22.41 -6.02
CA ILE A 230 27.25 -23.04 -4.70
C ILE A 230 27.22 -24.56 -4.92
N LYS A 231 28.33 -25.25 -4.67
CA LYS A 231 28.39 -26.71 -4.56
C LYS A 231 28.02 -27.12 -3.15
N GLY A 232 26.94 -27.88 -3.02
CA GLY A 232 26.55 -28.61 -1.83
C GLY A 232 25.49 -29.63 -2.21
N ASP A 233 25.85 -30.91 -2.22
CA ASP A 233 25.05 -32.01 -2.74
C ASP A 233 23.71 -32.20 -2.00
N LEU A 234 22.60 -31.82 -2.65
CA LEU A 234 21.28 -32.34 -2.28
C LEU A 234 21.04 -33.64 -3.06
N LYS A 235 21.46 -34.76 -2.47
CA LYS A 235 21.01 -36.09 -2.89
C LYS A 235 19.49 -36.18 -2.74
N LYS A 236 18.86 -36.64 -3.82
CA LYS A 236 17.45 -37.01 -4.02
C LYS A 236 16.73 -37.53 -2.77
N LEU A 237 15.51 -37.05 -2.56
CA LEU A 237 14.44 -37.81 -1.94
C LEU A 237 13.17 -37.62 -2.78
N ASP A 238 12.88 -38.65 -3.57
CA ASP A 238 11.56 -38.92 -4.15
C ASP A 238 10.60 -39.31 -3.01
N ILE A 239 9.42 -38.69 -2.92
CA ILE A 239 8.24 -39.36 -2.35
C ILE A 239 7.01 -38.99 -3.18
N SER A 240 6.43 -40.03 -3.78
CA SER A 240 5.11 -40.06 -4.40
C SER A 240 4.07 -40.53 -3.37
N ALA A 241 2.84 -40.05 -3.56
CA ALA A 241 1.54 -40.63 -3.17
C ALA A 241 1.13 -40.78 -1.68
N SER A 242 -0.07 -40.23 -1.43
CA SER A 242 -1.21 -40.80 -0.66
C SER A 242 -1.09 -41.10 0.85
N GLY A 243 -2.03 -40.52 1.60
CA GLY A 243 -2.78 -41.24 2.65
C GLY A 243 -2.39 -40.97 4.12
N HIS A 244 -3.43 -40.66 4.91
CA HIS A 244 -3.60 -40.80 6.37
C HIS A 244 -2.90 -39.87 7.40
N ASP A 245 -3.77 -39.17 8.13
CA ASP A 245 -3.88 -39.04 9.60
C ASP A 245 -2.75 -38.46 10.51
N THR A 246 -3.19 -37.40 11.22
CA THR A 246 -2.99 -37.07 12.66
C THR A 246 -1.60 -36.77 13.28
N SER A 247 -1.52 -35.54 13.79
CA SER A 247 -0.88 -35.06 15.04
C SER A 247 0.67 -34.94 15.18
N ALA A 248 1.06 -33.76 15.67
CA ALA A 248 2.25 -33.36 16.46
C ALA A 248 3.68 -33.60 15.92
N ALA A 249 4.43 -32.50 15.76
CA ALA A 249 5.89 -32.51 15.96
C ALA A 249 6.44 -31.10 16.25
N SER A 250 6.88 -30.87 17.49
CA SER A 250 7.82 -29.80 17.87
C SER A 250 9.21 -30.15 17.34
N SER A 251 9.85 -29.27 16.57
CA SER A 251 11.23 -29.43 16.11
C SER A 251 12.15 -28.37 16.72
N SER A 252 13.14 -28.86 17.47
CA SER A 252 14.17 -28.10 18.19
C SER A 252 15.21 -27.55 17.21
N ILE A 253 15.49 -26.24 17.28
CA ILE A 253 16.52 -25.56 16.47
C ILE A 253 17.91 -25.90 17.02
N LYS A 254 18.85 -26.32 16.16
CA LYS A 254 20.22 -26.67 16.55
C LYS A 254 21.04 -25.40 16.82
N VAL A 255 21.92 -25.46 17.82
CA VAL A 255 22.70 -24.31 18.35
C VAL A 255 23.64 -23.68 17.29
N GLU A 256 24.00 -24.43 16.26
CA GLU A 256 24.84 -23.96 15.15
C GLU A 256 24.14 -22.90 14.28
N ASP A 257 22.81 -23.02 14.07
CA ASP A 257 22.01 -22.06 13.29
C ASP A 257 21.91 -20.68 13.99
N LEU A 258 21.93 -20.66 15.32
CA LEU A 258 21.85 -19.43 16.12
C LEU A 258 23.12 -18.58 16.03
N ASN A 259 24.28 -19.21 15.89
CA ASN A 259 25.56 -18.51 15.75
C ASN A 259 25.70 -17.85 14.38
N GLU A 260 25.20 -18.50 13.33
CA GLU A 260 25.18 -17.93 11.98
C GLU A 260 24.25 -16.71 11.91
N ILE A 261 23.05 -16.80 12.50
CA ILE A 261 22.11 -15.69 12.62
C ILE A 261 22.75 -14.52 13.40
N ARG A 262 23.44 -14.80 14.51
CA ARG A 262 24.10 -13.78 15.32
C ARG A 262 25.17 -13.02 14.53
N ASN A 263 25.94 -13.72 13.69
CA ASN A 263 26.97 -13.11 12.87
C ASN A 263 26.38 -12.19 11.78
N VAL A 264 25.28 -12.61 11.15
CA VAL A 264 24.57 -11.79 10.16
C VAL A 264 23.98 -10.53 10.80
N VAL A 265 23.34 -10.66 11.97
CA VAL A 265 22.79 -9.51 12.72
C VAL A 265 23.88 -8.52 13.10
N ASN A 266 25.03 -8.99 13.59
CA ASN A 266 26.14 -8.12 13.95
C ASN A 266 26.73 -7.39 12.72
N SER A 267 26.81 -8.06 11.57
CA SER A 267 27.25 -7.43 10.32
C SER A 267 26.31 -6.28 9.89
N LEU A 268 25.00 -6.52 9.94
CA LEU A 268 23.99 -5.52 9.60
C LEU A 268 23.96 -4.33 10.57
N VAL A 269 24.24 -4.56 11.86
CA VAL A 269 24.38 -3.48 12.84
C VAL A 269 25.58 -2.59 12.53
N GLU A 270 26.71 -3.16 12.12
CA GLU A 270 27.90 -2.40 11.75
C GLU A 270 27.72 -1.62 10.45
N GLU A 271 27.01 -2.17 9.45
CA GLU A 271 26.65 -1.43 8.24
C GLU A 271 25.73 -0.24 8.54
N ASN A 272 24.73 -0.42 9.41
CA ASN A 272 23.86 0.68 9.84
C ASN A 272 24.61 1.79 10.60
N LYS A 273 25.62 1.44 11.40
CA LYS A 273 26.50 2.44 12.04
C LYS A 273 27.30 3.24 11.00
N LYS A 274 27.81 2.60 9.95
CA LYS A 274 28.52 3.26 8.84
C LYS A 274 27.60 4.24 8.10
N ILE A 275 26.36 3.83 7.80
CA ILE A 275 25.36 4.67 7.14
C ILE A 275 25.02 5.89 8.00
N LYS A 276 24.77 5.71 9.30
CA LYS A 276 24.51 6.85 10.21
C LYS A 276 25.68 7.84 10.26
N LYS A 277 26.92 7.34 10.29
CA LYS A 277 28.12 8.18 10.28
C LYS A 277 28.25 8.98 8.97
N PHE A 278 27.92 8.35 7.84
CA PHE A 278 27.90 9.01 6.53
C PHE A 278 26.82 10.10 6.44
N CYS A 279 25.60 9.82 6.89
CA CYS A 279 24.52 10.82 6.95
C CYS A 279 24.88 12.01 7.85
N PHE A 280 25.57 11.77 8.97
CA PHE A 280 26.04 12.83 9.85
C PHE A 280 27.10 13.72 9.18
N GLN A 281 28.04 13.13 8.44
CA GLN A 281 29.03 13.88 7.67
C GLN A 281 28.40 14.72 6.55
N LEU A 282 27.37 14.19 5.88
CA LEU A 282 26.61 14.92 4.87
C LEU A 282 25.87 16.11 5.48
N LYS A 283 25.21 15.93 6.63
CA LYS A 283 24.56 17.05 7.36
C LYS A 283 25.56 18.14 7.72
N LYS A 284 26.73 17.79 8.25
CA LYS A 284 27.76 18.75 8.62
C LYS A 284 28.29 19.54 7.41
N ARG A 285 28.42 18.88 6.26
CA ARG A 285 28.79 19.54 4.99
C ARG A 285 27.69 20.45 4.47
N LEU A 286 26.42 20.07 4.62
CA LEU A 286 25.29 20.91 4.21
C LEU A 286 25.26 22.22 5.01
N THR A 287 25.39 22.12 6.34
CA THR A 287 25.39 23.30 7.23
C THR A 287 26.57 24.24 6.94
N ALA A 288 27.75 23.70 6.65
CA ALA A 288 28.92 24.51 6.28
C ALA A 288 28.79 25.19 4.91
N ILE A 289 27.93 24.68 4.02
CA ILE A 289 27.60 25.33 2.74
C ILE A 289 26.58 26.45 2.98
N GLU A 290 25.59 26.21 3.84
CA GLU A 290 24.57 27.21 4.21
C GLU A 290 25.19 28.42 4.93
N GLU A 291 26.16 28.20 5.82
CA GLU A 291 26.89 29.28 6.52
C GLU A 291 27.81 30.11 5.60
N LYS A 292 28.23 29.56 4.44
CA LYS A 292 29.04 30.29 3.45
C LYS A 292 28.20 31.04 2.41
N SER A 293 26.90 30.80 2.40
CA SER A 293 25.96 31.39 1.44
C SER A 293 25.13 32.56 2.02
N ASN A 294 25.35 32.89 3.29
CA ASN A 294 24.91 34.12 3.97
C ASN A 294 26.12 35.05 4.21
#